data_AF-A0A660MCC3-F1
#
_entry.id   AF-A0A660MCC3-F1
#
_cell.length_a   1.000
_cell.length_b   1.000
_cell.length_c   1.000
_cell.angle_alpha   90.00
_cell.angle_beta   90.00
_cell.angle_gamma   90.00
#
_symmetry.space_group_name_H-M   'P 1'
#
loop_
_entity.id
_entity.type
_entity.pdbx_description
1 polymer ?
#
loop_
_entity_poly.entity_id
_entity_poly.type
_entity_poly.pdbx_seq_one_letter_code
_entity_poly.pdbx_strand_id
1 'polypeptide(L)'
;MQPTAETGLSVSRLIGDASIPVKVIMLILFMMFLTTLFITGKKYVQFLRLRHKIKQFDRTFWSGNDLEVLYAGYEKRHPESIERVFTDGFREFMQFQGNSLDNPDVIVHNCRRAMTAALNRESSRQERGLNLLATIGSSAPYIGLLGTVYGIMNSFIAIGG
;
A
#
# COMPACT_ATOMS: atom_id res chain seq x y z
N MET A 1 -34.73 2.43 50.88
CA MET A 1 -34.07 3.53 50.16
C MET A 1 -33.52 2.96 48.86
N GLN A 2 -34.16 3.31 47.74
CA GLN A 2 -33.77 2.88 46.39
C GLN A 2 -32.49 3.61 45.95
N PRO A 3 -31.49 2.95 45.36
CA PRO A 3 -30.36 3.66 44.77
C PRO A 3 -30.79 4.26 43.43
N THR A 4 -30.58 5.57 43.33
CA THR A 4 -30.87 6.42 42.18
C THR A 4 -30.09 5.98 40.94
N ALA A 5 -30.84 5.73 39.88
CA ALA A 5 -30.47 5.69 38.47
C ALA A 5 -29.13 6.37 38.10
N GLU A 6 -28.13 5.55 37.77
CA GLU A 6 -27.14 5.92 36.77
C GLU A 6 -27.76 5.73 35.37
N THR A 7 -28.63 6.64 34.97
CA THR A 7 -29.04 6.84 33.58
C THR A 7 -27.95 7.59 32.83
N GLY A 8 -26.72 7.07 32.87
CA GLY A 8 -25.66 7.47 31.97
C GLY A 8 -25.92 6.80 30.62
N LEU A 9 -26.05 7.60 29.56
CA LEU A 9 -26.04 7.12 28.18
C LEU A 9 -24.70 6.43 27.90
N SER A 10 -24.59 5.15 28.24
CA SER A 10 -23.40 4.35 27.94
C SER A 10 -23.43 3.97 26.46
N VAL A 11 -22.33 4.20 25.75
CA VAL A 11 -22.16 3.81 24.33
C VAL A 11 -22.49 2.33 24.13
N SER A 12 -22.17 1.49 25.13
CA SER A 12 -22.49 0.07 25.12
C SER A 12 -24.00 -0.23 25.08
N ARG A 13 -24.81 0.54 25.83
CA ARG A 13 -26.28 0.42 25.82
C ARG A 13 -26.86 0.94 24.51
N LEU A 14 -26.34 2.05 23.99
CA LEU A 14 -26.80 2.62 22.71
C LEU A 14 -26.56 1.67 21.53
N ILE A 15 -25.43 0.96 21.52
CA ILE A 15 -25.16 -0.10 20.54
C ILE A 15 -26.04 -1.32 20.82
N GLY A 16 -26.27 -1.65 22.09
CA GLY A 16 -27.15 -2.75 22.52
C GLY A 16 -28.60 -2.60 22.04
N ASP A 17 -29.13 -1.39 22.08
CA ASP A 17 -30.51 -1.07 21.67
C ASP A 17 -30.67 -0.87 20.16
N ALA A 18 -29.58 -0.80 19.40
CA ALA A 18 -29.62 -0.67 17.95
C ALA A 18 -30.17 -1.93 17.26
N SER A 19 -30.84 -1.73 16.12
CA SER A 19 -31.38 -2.82 15.30
C SER A 19 -30.27 -3.70 14.73
N ILE A 20 -30.59 -4.98 14.45
CA ILE A 20 -29.63 -5.96 13.92
C ILE A 20 -28.90 -5.43 12.66
N PRO A 21 -29.57 -4.80 11.67
CA PRO A 21 -28.88 -4.28 10.49
C PRO A 21 -27.86 -3.19 10.80
N VAL A 22 -28.17 -2.29 11.75
CA VAL A 22 -27.23 -1.22 12.18
C VAL A 22 -25.99 -1.82 12.82
N LYS A 23 -26.15 -2.86 13.66
CA LYS A 23 -25.01 -3.58 14.27
C LYS A 23 -24.11 -4.24 13.21
N VAL A 24 -24.69 -4.82 12.17
CA VAL A 24 -23.92 -5.41 11.04
C VAL A 24 -23.12 -4.34 10.31
N ILE A 25 -23.74 -3.18 10.02
CA ILE A 25 -23.06 -2.06 9.35
C ILE A 25 -21.88 -1.53 10.19
N MET A 26 -22.08 -1.36 11.49
CA MET A 26 -21.00 -0.97 12.41
C MET A 26 -19.85 -1.98 12.41
N LEU A 27 -20.16 -3.29 12.39
CA LEU A 27 -19.14 -4.34 12.33
C LEU A 27 -18.36 -4.32 11.00
N ILE A 28 -19.04 -4.08 9.86
CA ILE A 28 -18.38 -3.94 8.56
C ILE A 28 -17.42 -2.75 8.56
N LEU A 29 -17.87 -1.58 9.05
CA LEU A 29 -17.04 -0.39 9.16
C LEU A 29 -15.82 -0.63 10.07
N PHE A 30 -16.00 -1.36 11.17
CA PHE A 30 -14.92 -1.73 12.06
C PHE A 30 -13.89 -2.65 11.37
N MET A 31 -14.34 -3.65 10.61
CA MET A 31 -13.45 -4.52 9.82
C MET A 31 -12.70 -3.75 8.72
N MET A 32 -13.37 -2.81 8.05
CA MET A 32 -12.75 -1.91 7.07
C MET A 32 -11.66 -1.04 7.72
N PHE A 33 -11.92 -0.53 8.93
CA PHE A 33 -10.95 0.23 9.71
C PHE A 33 -9.71 -0.62 10.08
N LEU A 34 -9.92 -1.84 10.59
CA LEU A 34 -8.81 -2.75 10.92
C LEU A 34 -7.96 -3.10 9.69
N THR A 35 -8.61 -3.38 8.55
CA THR A 35 -7.93 -3.67 7.28
C THR A 35 -7.08 -2.48 6.83
N THR A 36 -7.63 -1.26 6.94
CA THR A 36 -6.94 -0.02 6.60
C THR A 36 -5.71 0.20 7.48
N LEU A 37 -5.83 -0.03 8.79
CA LEU A 37 -4.73 0.11 9.74
C LEU A 37 -3.63 -0.92 9.46
N PHE A 38 -4.02 -2.18 9.20
CA PHE A 38 -3.08 -3.26 8.89
C PHE A 38 -2.26 -2.99 7.63
N ILE A 39 -2.91 -2.57 6.54
CA ILE A 39 -2.22 -2.26 5.27
C ILE A 39 -1.30 -1.06 5.44
N THR A 40 -1.77 0.01 6.08
CA THR A 40 -0.98 1.21 6.35
C THR A 40 0.27 0.89 7.16
N GLY A 41 0.14 0.11 8.25
CA GLY A 41 1.27 -0.30 9.08
C GLY A 41 2.30 -1.12 8.30
N LYS A 42 1.85 -2.13 7.55
CA LYS A 42 2.74 -2.97 6.73
C LYS A 42 3.50 -2.14 5.69
N LYS A 43 2.81 -1.23 4.98
CA LYS A 43 3.41 -0.36 3.97
C LYS A 43 4.37 0.65 4.58
N TYR A 44 4.05 1.20 5.74
CA TYR A 44 4.92 2.12 6.47
C TYR A 44 6.27 1.47 6.79
N VAL A 45 6.25 0.27 7.39
CA VAL A 45 7.48 -0.48 7.72
C VAL A 45 8.26 -0.84 6.45
N GLN A 46 7.57 -1.28 5.39
CA GLN A 46 8.20 -1.60 4.11
C GLN A 46 8.92 -0.37 3.52
N PHE A 47 8.28 0.80 3.55
CA PHE A 47 8.84 2.05 3.04
C PHE A 47 10.08 2.50 3.81
N LEU A 48 10.06 2.39 5.15
CA LEU A 48 11.21 2.69 6.00
C LEU A 48 12.41 1.78 5.67
N ARG A 49 12.18 0.47 5.50
CA ARG A 49 13.23 -0.48 5.11
C ARG A 49 13.80 -0.16 3.72
N LEU A 50 12.92 0.17 2.78
CA LEU A 50 13.32 0.47 1.39
C LEU A 50 14.20 1.72 1.32
N ARG A 51 13.85 2.77 2.07
CA ARG A 51 14.68 3.99 2.16
C ARG A 51 16.10 3.71 2.64
N HIS A 52 16.25 2.80 3.60
CA HIS A 52 17.57 2.43 4.10
C HIS A 52 18.40 1.70 3.03
N LYS A 53 17.78 0.75 2.32
CA LYS A 53 18.44 0.02 1.22
C LYS A 53 18.85 0.94 0.07
N ILE A 54 17.99 1.87 -0.34
CA ILE A 54 18.30 2.85 -1.39
C ILE A 54 19.52 3.69 -1.00
N LYS A 55 19.58 4.18 0.26
CA LYS A 55 20.72 4.97 0.74
C LYS A 55 22.03 4.17 0.76
N GLN A 56 21.97 2.87 1.02
CA GLN A 56 23.13 1.99 0.97
C GLN A 56 23.59 1.74 -0.48
N PHE A 57 22.64 1.48 -1.38
CA PHE A 57 22.91 1.34 -2.80
C PHE A 57 23.58 2.60 -3.36
N ASP A 58 23.01 3.78 -3.11
CA ASP A 58 23.56 5.05 -3.59
C ASP A 58 25.01 5.26 -3.14
N ARG A 59 25.31 5.04 -1.86
CA ARG A 59 26.69 5.16 -1.35
C ARG A 59 27.67 4.24 -2.08
N THR A 60 27.23 3.03 -2.40
CA THR A 60 28.08 2.00 -3.04
C THR A 60 28.21 2.27 -4.55
N PHE A 61 27.15 2.76 -5.18
CA PHE A 61 27.16 3.16 -6.59
C PHE A 61 28.08 4.36 -6.82
N TRP A 62 28.02 5.37 -5.95
CA TRP A 62 28.84 6.57 -6.04
C TRP A 62 30.24 6.42 -5.43
N SER A 63 30.60 5.28 -4.82
CA SER A 63 31.94 5.07 -4.25
C SER A 63 33.02 4.83 -5.30
N GLY A 64 32.67 4.80 -6.60
CA GLY A 64 33.62 4.54 -7.69
C GLY A 64 34.05 3.08 -7.81
N ASN A 65 33.32 2.15 -7.20
CA ASN A 65 33.54 0.73 -7.40
C ASN A 65 33.18 0.32 -8.84
N ASP A 66 33.85 -0.71 -9.33
CA ASP A 66 33.54 -1.30 -10.64
C ASP A 66 32.07 -1.76 -10.69
N LEU A 67 31.35 -1.26 -11.69
CA LEU A 67 29.94 -1.55 -11.91
C LEU A 67 29.69 -3.04 -12.18
N GLU A 68 30.66 -3.75 -12.77
CA GLU A 68 30.57 -5.20 -13.00
C GLU A 68 30.59 -5.97 -11.68
N VAL A 69 31.43 -5.56 -10.73
CA VAL A 69 31.50 -6.15 -9.38
C VAL A 69 30.21 -5.89 -8.61
N LEU A 70 29.64 -4.68 -8.75
CA LEU A 70 28.34 -4.34 -8.15
C LEU A 70 27.22 -5.20 -8.75
N TYR A 71 27.19 -5.34 -10.07
CA TYR A 71 26.20 -6.18 -10.76
C TYR A 71 26.26 -7.64 -10.29
N ALA A 72 27.45 -8.24 -10.24
CA ALA A 72 27.64 -9.62 -9.78
C ALA A 72 27.23 -9.83 -8.31
N GLY A 73 27.38 -8.80 -7.46
CA GLY A 73 26.95 -8.82 -6.06
C GLY A 73 25.43 -8.78 -5.90
N TYR A 74 24.73 -7.96 -6.68
CA TYR A 74 23.27 -7.80 -6.58
C TYR A 74 22.49 -8.89 -7.32
N GLU A 75 23.00 -9.40 -8.45
CA GLU A 75 22.35 -10.48 -9.20
C GLU A 75 22.17 -11.75 -8.34
N LYS A 76 23.15 -12.05 -7.48
CA LYS A 76 23.10 -13.19 -6.54
C LYS A 76 22.14 -13.00 -5.37
N ARG A 77 21.70 -11.78 -5.08
CA ARG A 77 20.98 -11.44 -3.83
C ARG A 77 19.48 -11.15 -4.02
N HIS A 78 18.93 -11.45 -5.19
CA HIS A 78 17.57 -11.07 -5.60
C HIS A 78 17.34 -9.55 -5.47
N PRO A 79 17.65 -8.76 -6.50
CA PRO A 79 17.68 -7.31 -6.39
C PRO A 79 16.29 -6.73 -6.08
N GLU A 80 16.24 -5.79 -5.13
CA GLU A 80 15.01 -5.10 -4.74
C GLU A 80 15.04 -3.60 -5.11
N SER A 81 13.89 -3.07 -5.55
CA SER A 81 13.70 -1.63 -5.82
C SER A 81 14.74 -1.07 -6.79
N ILE A 82 15.63 -0.18 -6.33
CA ILE A 82 16.61 0.50 -7.18
C ILE A 82 17.71 -0.44 -7.67
N GLU A 83 18.04 -1.48 -6.88
CA GLU A 83 19.00 -2.52 -7.28
C GLU A 83 18.50 -3.23 -8.55
N ARG A 84 17.18 -3.45 -8.64
CA ARG A 84 16.57 -4.13 -9.79
C ARG A 84 16.58 -3.29 -11.05
N VAL A 85 16.35 -1.98 -10.88
CA VAL A 85 16.47 -1.00 -11.98
C VAL A 85 17.89 -1.00 -12.52
N PHE A 86 18.89 -1.01 -11.62
CA PHE A 86 20.29 -1.09 -12.00
C PHE A 86 20.62 -2.41 -12.70
N THR A 87 20.27 -3.57 -12.13
CA THR A 87 20.60 -4.87 -12.72
C THR A 87 19.92 -5.07 -14.08
N ASP A 88 18.66 -4.66 -14.25
CA ASP A 88 17.95 -4.81 -15.52
C ASP A 88 18.55 -3.90 -16.61
N GLY A 89 18.95 -2.67 -16.24
CA GLY A 89 19.63 -1.76 -17.16
C GLY A 89 21.05 -2.18 -17.51
N PHE A 90 21.82 -2.65 -16.53
CA PHE A 90 23.22 -3.07 -16.73
C PHE A 90 23.32 -4.41 -17.47
N ARG A 91 22.33 -5.30 -17.31
CA ARG A 91 22.24 -6.54 -18.09
C ARG A 91 22.12 -6.27 -19.59
N GLU A 92 21.28 -5.31 -19.98
CA GLU A 92 21.17 -4.88 -21.39
C GLU A 92 22.49 -4.28 -21.88
N PHE A 93 23.16 -3.48 -21.06
CA PHE A 93 24.48 -2.93 -21.40
C PHE A 93 25.51 -4.03 -21.70
N MET A 94 25.61 -5.03 -20.82
CA MET A 94 26.52 -6.19 -20.99
C MET A 94 26.18 -7.05 -22.21
N GLN A 95 24.89 -7.22 -22.52
CA GLN A 95 24.44 -7.98 -23.68
C GLN A 95 24.88 -7.34 -25.02
N PHE A 96 24.94 -6.00 -25.07
CA PHE A 96 25.37 -5.26 -26.25
C PHE A 96 26.88 -4.98 -26.28
N GLN A 97 27.59 -5.07 -25.16
CA GLN A 97 29.04 -4.95 -25.15
C GLN A 97 29.73 -6.14 -25.86
N GLY A 98 29.10 -7.33 -25.84
CA GLY A 98 29.60 -8.53 -26.53
C GLY A 98 29.18 -8.68 -28.00
N ASN A 99 28.11 -7.99 -28.42
CA ASN A 99 27.61 -7.97 -29.80
C ASN A 99 27.95 -6.61 -30.40
N SER A 100 28.91 -6.54 -31.32
CA SER A 100 29.43 -5.33 -31.99
C SER A 100 28.36 -4.49 -32.70
N LEU A 101 27.51 -3.81 -31.93
CA LEU A 101 26.60 -2.79 -32.39
C LEU A 101 27.32 -1.45 -32.23
N ASP A 102 27.75 -0.90 -33.35
CA ASP A 102 28.66 0.25 -33.47
C ASP A 102 28.02 1.61 -33.10
N ASN A 103 26.80 1.60 -32.54
CA ASN A 103 26.04 2.81 -32.22
C ASN A 103 25.80 2.94 -30.71
N PRO A 104 26.63 3.71 -30.00
CA PRO A 104 26.47 4.00 -28.57
C PRO A 104 25.07 4.50 -28.19
N ASP A 105 24.44 5.28 -29.08
CA ASP A 105 23.10 5.83 -28.86
C ASP A 105 22.01 4.74 -28.71
N VAL A 106 22.13 3.66 -29.48
CA VAL A 106 21.17 2.53 -29.42
C VAL A 106 21.32 1.77 -28.11
N ILE A 107 22.56 1.57 -27.65
CA ILE A 107 22.86 0.91 -26.38
C ILE A 107 22.29 1.72 -25.22
N VAL A 108 22.58 3.02 -25.17
CA VAL A 108 22.07 3.92 -24.13
C VAL A 108 20.54 3.98 -24.13
N HIS A 109 19.93 4.07 -25.31
CA HIS A 109 18.46 4.08 -25.44
C HIS A 109 17.83 2.79 -24.89
N ASN A 110 18.40 1.61 -25.23
CA ASN A 110 17.90 0.33 -24.74
C ASN A 110 18.06 0.19 -23.22
N CYS A 111 19.23 0.56 -22.68
CA CYS A 111 19.47 0.58 -21.23
C CYS A 111 18.44 1.47 -20.52
N ARG A 112 18.22 2.69 -21.02
CA ARG A 112 17.22 3.62 -20.46
C ARG A 112 15.81 3.02 -20.51
N ARG A 113 15.45 2.37 -21.61
CA ARG A 113 14.14 1.72 -21.77
C ARG A 113 13.96 0.58 -20.76
N ALA A 114 14.97 -0.26 -20.56
CA ALA A 114 14.95 -1.35 -19.58
C ALA A 114 14.86 -0.83 -18.14
N MET A 115 15.67 0.18 -17.79
CA MET A 115 15.60 0.84 -16.49
C MET A 115 14.21 1.47 -16.24
N THR A 116 13.62 2.12 -17.25
CA THR A 116 12.29 2.73 -17.15
C THR A 116 11.21 1.67 -16.95
N ALA A 117 11.28 0.55 -17.68
CA ALA A 117 10.37 -0.57 -17.51
C ALA A 117 10.48 -1.21 -16.12
N ALA A 118 11.70 -1.40 -15.61
CA ALA A 118 11.95 -1.89 -14.26
C ALA A 118 11.40 -0.93 -13.20
N LEU A 119 11.62 0.38 -13.36
CA LEU A 119 11.13 1.42 -12.46
C LEU A 119 9.59 1.43 -12.41
N ASN A 120 8.92 1.34 -13.55
CA ASN A 120 7.46 1.27 -13.61
C ASN A 120 6.90 0.01 -12.93
N ARG A 121 7.54 -1.16 -13.13
CA ARG A 121 7.14 -2.41 -12.44
C ARG A 121 7.30 -2.29 -10.93
N GLU A 122 8.39 -1.68 -10.48
CA GLU A 122 8.66 -1.46 -9.07
C GLU A 122 7.66 -0.46 -8.46
N SER A 123 7.35 0.65 -9.14
CA SER A 123 6.31 1.61 -8.70
C SER A 123 4.96 0.91 -8.55
N SER A 124 4.53 0.18 -9.58
CA SER A 124 3.26 -0.56 -9.55
C SER A 124 3.23 -1.57 -8.40
N ARG A 125 4.35 -2.24 -8.10
CA ARG A 125 4.48 -3.15 -6.95
C ARG A 125 4.33 -2.41 -5.62
N GLN A 126 4.89 -1.21 -5.50
CA GLN A 126 4.73 -0.38 -4.29
C GLN A 126 3.32 0.19 -4.15
N GLU A 127 2.60 0.43 -5.24
CA GLU A 127 1.22 0.92 -5.24
C GLU A 127 0.19 -0.15 -4.89
N ARG A 128 0.55 -1.45 -4.95
CA ARG A 128 -0.36 -2.55 -4.58
C ARG A 128 -0.94 -2.35 -3.18
N GLY A 129 -2.27 -2.43 -3.08
CA GLY A 129 -3.02 -2.25 -1.84
C GLY A 129 -3.47 -0.81 -1.58
N LEU A 130 -2.87 0.20 -2.23
CA LEU A 130 -3.35 1.59 -2.14
C LEU A 130 -4.73 1.76 -2.78
N ASN A 131 -4.99 1.04 -3.88
CA ASN A 131 -6.32 1.03 -4.51
C ASN A 131 -7.41 0.54 -3.56
N LEU A 132 -7.13 -0.49 -2.76
CA LEU A 132 -8.10 -1.01 -1.79
C LEU A 132 -8.35 0.00 -0.66
N LEU A 133 -7.30 0.70 -0.21
CA LEU A 133 -7.44 1.81 0.74
C LEU A 133 -8.29 2.94 0.15
N ALA A 134 -8.09 3.29 -1.12
CA ALA A 134 -8.87 4.31 -1.81
C ALA A 134 -10.35 3.91 -1.92
N THR A 135 -10.62 2.64 -2.27
CA THR A 135 -12.00 2.11 -2.33
C THR A 135 -12.66 2.09 -0.95
N ILE A 136 -11.96 1.68 0.11
CA ILE A 136 -12.51 1.72 1.47
C ILE A 136 -12.79 3.18 1.88
N GLY A 137 -11.84 4.08 1.62
CA GLY A 137 -11.99 5.51 1.95
C GLY A 137 -13.18 6.17 1.23
N SER A 138 -13.46 5.81 -0.02
CA SER A 138 -14.58 6.38 -0.77
C SER A 138 -15.93 5.73 -0.46
N SER A 139 -15.96 4.43 -0.13
CA SER A 139 -17.21 3.70 0.13
C SER A 139 -17.69 3.80 1.59
N ALA A 140 -16.78 3.95 2.55
CA ALA A 140 -17.12 3.98 3.98
C ALA A 140 -18.15 5.06 4.38
N PRO A 141 -18.11 6.30 3.86
CA PRO A 141 -19.12 7.31 4.18
C PRO A 141 -20.54 6.90 3.77
N TYR A 142 -20.68 6.27 2.60
CA TYR A 142 -21.98 5.80 2.11
C TYR A 142 -22.51 4.63 2.96
N ILE A 143 -21.64 3.71 3.38
CA ILE A 143 -21.99 2.62 4.28
C ILE A 143 -22.46 3.16 5.63
N GLY A 144 -21.77 4.18 6.17
CA GLY A 144 -22.18 4.85 7.40
C GLY A 144 -23.53 5.56 7.27
N LEU A 145 -23.75 6.30 6.18
CA LEU A 145 -25.02 6.96 5.89
C LEU A 145 -26.17 5.96 5.74
N LEU A 146 -25.93 4.81 5.12
CA LEU A 146 -26.94 3.74 5.04
C LEU A 146 -27.37 3.28 6.45
N GLY A 147 -26.41 3.15 7.38
CA GLY A 147 -26.69 2.80 8.76
C GLY A 147 -27.56 3.84 9.48
N THR A 148 -27.31 5.13 9.26
CA THR A 148 -28.12 6.19 9.88
C THR A 148 -29.54 6.24 9.30
N VAL A 149 -29.70 6.11 7.98
CA VAL A 149 -31.01 6.04 7.32
C VAL A 149 -31.83 4.85 7.85
N TYR A 150 -31.22 3.68 7.92
CA TYR A 150 -31.90 2.48 8.40
C TYR A 150 -32.29 2.59 9.89
N GLY A 151 -31.41 3.16 10.71
CA GLY A 151 -31.68 3.42 12.13
C GLY A 151 -32.89 4.34 12.32
N ILE A 152 -32.92 5.47 11.58
CA ILE A 152 -34.03 6.43 11.62
C ILE A 152 -35.33 5.78 11.13
N MET A 153 -35.29 5.03 10.02
CA MET A 153 -36.45 4.31 9.48
C MET A 153 -37.04 3.35 10.51
N ASN A 154 -36.19 2.58 11.20
CA ASN A 154 -36.64 1.63 12.23
C ASN A 154 -37.28 2.35 13.43
N SER A 155 -36.74 3.51 13.82
CA SER A 155 -37.35 4.33 14.88
C SER A 155 -38.72 4.87 14.49
N PHE A 156 -38.90 5.33 13.24
CA PHE A 156 -40.21 5.76 12.75
C PHE A 156 -41.23 4.62 12.68
N ILE A 157 -40.82 3.43 12.25
CA ILE A 157 -41.68 2.24 12.25
C ILE A 157 -42.12 1.89 13.68
N ALA A 158 -41.22 1.99 14.67
CA ALA A 158 -41.52 1.69 16.07
C ALA A 158 -42.44 2.73 16.75
N ILE A 159 -42.56 3.94 16.22
CA ILE A 159 -43.45 5.00 16.74
C ILE A 159 -44.78 5.03 15.98
N GLY A 160 -44.75 4.77 14.68
CA GLY A 160 -45.91 4.88 13.78
C GLY A 160 -46.73 3.59 13.60
N GLY A 161 -46.21 2.44 14.07
CA GLY A 161 -46.95 1.18 14.20
C GLY A 161 -47.28 0.88 15.64
#